data_AF-A0A7Y0LEE0-F1
#
_entry.id   AF-A0A7Y0LEE0-F1
#
_cell.length_a   1.000
_cell.length_b   1.000
_cell.length_c   1.000
_cell.angle_alpha   90.00
_cell.angle_beta   90.00
_cell.angle_gamma   90.00
#
_symmetry.space_group_name_H-M   'P 1'
#
loop_
_entity.id
_entity.type
_entity.pdbx_description
1 polymer ?
#
loop_
_entity_poly.entity_id
_entity_poly.type
_entity_poly.pdbx_seq_one_letter_code
_entity_poly.pdbx_strand_id
1 'polypeptide(L)'
;MAHEQIKQSVREQGFDVWYRVDYLDNETLGSPEVMSVIGKNYKWCGPYNNCQQLTVCCSSTIQVGMMRKLSEQIGLPINLFTDVAQTKDFISEKGWGNH
;
A
#
# COMPACT_ATOMS: atom_id res chain seq x y z
N MET A 1 -0.48 6.90 -15.46
CA MET A 1 0.49 8.01 -15.38
C MET A 1 1.08 8.23 -13.98
N ALA A 2 0.38 8.03 -12.85
CA ALA A 2 1.07 7.96 -11.53
C ALA A 2 1.66 6.56 -11.22
N HIS A 3 0.97 5.49 -11.63
CA HIS A 3 1.42 4.11 -11.42
C HIS A 3 2.80 3.81 -12.02
N GLU A 4 3.06 4.24 -13.26
CA GLU A 4 4.36 4.00 -13.92
C GLU A 4 5.51 4.78 -13.28
N GLN A 5 5.25 5.96 -12.72
CA GLN A 5 6.26 6.74 -11.99
C GLN A 5 6.71 6.04 -10.71
N ILE A 6 5.77 5.43 -9.97
CA ILE A 6 6.09 4.61 -8.79
C ILE A 6 6.97 3.42 -9.19
N LYS A 7 6.63 2.73 -10.29
CA LYS A 7 7.45 1.60 -10.77
C LYS A 7 8.85 2.04 -11.12
N GLN A 8 8.97 3.15 -11.83
CA GLN A 8 10.23 3.67 -12.30
C GLN A 8 11.12 4.06 -11.12
N SER A 9 10.57 4.75 -10.12
CA SER A 9 11.31 5.13 -8.91
C SER A 9 11.84 3.92 -8.14
N VAL A 10 11.04 2.86 -7.99
CA VAL A 10 11.50 1.63 -7.32
C VAL A 10 12.63 0.95 -8.12
N ARG A 11 12.52 0.92 -9.46
CA ARG A 11 13.55 0.33 -10.32
C ARG A 11 14.86 1.11 -10.29
N GLU A 12 14.78 2.44 -10.28
CA GLU A 12 15.95 3.33 -10.24
C GLU A 12 16.71 3.24 -8.93
N GLN A 13 16.01 3.00 -7.81
CA GLN A 13 16.65 2.83 -6.51
C GLN A 13 17.32 1.45 -6.35
N GLY A 14 16.96 0.47 -7.19
CA GLY A 14 17.65 -0.83 -7.23
C GLY A 14 17.51 -1.65 -5.95
N PHE A 15 16.44 -1.46 -5.18
CA PHE A 15 16.23 -2.20 -3.93
C PHE A 15 15.97 -3.68 -4.18
N ASP A 16 16.75 -4.55 -3.53
CA ASP A 16 16.51 -5.99 -3.51
C ASP A 16 15.19 -6.33 -2.81
N VAL A 17 14.86 -5.56 -1.77
CA VAL A 17 13.63 -5.65 -0.97
C VAL A 17 13.17 -4.25 -0.62
N TRP A 18 11.87 -4.01 -0.71
CA TRP A 18 11.28 -2.75 -0.25
C TRP A 18 9.91 -2.97 0.38
N TYR A 19 9.45 -1.95 1.08
CA TYR A 19 8.18 -1.93 1.80
C TYR A 19 7.38 -0.72 1.34
N ARG A 20 6.06 -0.82 1.36
CA ARG A 20 5.18 0.27 0.95
C ARG A 20 4.20 0.63 2.03
N VAL A 21 4.03 1.93 2.22
CA VAL A 21 3.05 2.52 3.14
C VAL A 21 2.22 3.53 2.37
N ASP A 22 0.91 3.30 2.31
CA ASP A 22 -0.04 4.25 1.70
C ASP A 22 -0.93 4.86 2.79
N TYR A 23 -1.12 6.17 2.73
CA TYR A 23 -2.06 6.92 3.56
C TYR A 23 -3.22 7.36 2.68
N LEU A 24 -4.39 6.79 2.90
CA LEU A 24 -5.60 7.10 2.14
C LEU A 24 -6.39 8.15 2.91
N ASP A 25 -6.71 9.26 2.25
CA ASP A 25 -7.67 10.23 2.77
C ASP A 25 -9.12 9.79 2.51
N ASN A 26 -10.08 10.58 2.99
CA ASN A 26 -11.51 10.28 2.82
C ASN A 26 -11.96 10.20 1.36
N GLU A 27 -11.27 10.87 0.44
CA GLU A 27 -11.67 11.00 -0.96
C GLU A 27 -11.01 9.93 -1.84
N THR A 28 -9.92 9.32 -1.37
CA THR A 28 -9.09 8.41 -2.15
C THR A 28 -9.86 7.18 -2.69
N LEU A 29 -10.80 6.63 -1.92
CA LEU A 29 -11.63 5.48 -2.38
C LEU A 29 -13.03 5.90 -2.85
N GLY A 30 -13.22 7.18 -3.20
CA GLY A 30 -14.52 7.73 -3.58
C GLY A 30 -15.02 7.29 -4.97
N SER A 31 -14.18 6.66 -5.81
CA SER A 31 -14.56 6.23 -7.16
C SER A 31 -14.04 4.82 -7.54
N PRO A 32 -14.80 4.06 -8.35
CA PRO A 32 -14.36 2.76 -8.86
C PRO A 32 -13.06 2.81 -9.68
N GLU A 33 -12.84 3.90 -10.41
CA GLU A 33 -11.63 4.12 -11.20
C GLU A 33 -10.39 4.20 -10.31
N VAL A 34 -10.48 4.92 -9.19
CA VAL A 34 -9.36 5.02 -8.24
C VAL A 34 -9.09 3.68 -7.58
N MET A 35 -10.13 2.94 -7.17
CA MET A 35 -9.95 1.58 -6.66
C MET A 35 -9.28 0.65 -7.69
N SER A 36 -9.63 0.75 -8.97
CA SER A 36 -9.01 -0.04 -10.04
C SER A 36 -7.52 0.27 -10.19
N VAL A 37 -7.14 1.54 -10.08
CA VAL A 37 -5.73 1.96 -10.10
C VAL A 37 -4.99 1.43 -8.88
N ILE A 38 -5.54 1.56 -7.68
CA ILE A 38 -4.94 1.04 -6.44
C ILE A 38 -4.76 -0.47 -6.53
N GLY A 39 -5.78 -1.21 -6.97
CA GLY A 39 -5.71 -2.66 -7.12
C GLY A 39 -4.62 -3.11 -8.09
N LYS A 40 -4.51 -2.46 -9.26
CA LYS A 40 -3.40 -2.73 -10.21
C LYS A 40 -2.03 -2.43 -9.60
N ASN A 41 -1.93 -1.36 -8.84
CA ASN A 41 -0.69 -0.94 -8.20
C ASN A 41 -0.25 -1.94 -7.12
N TYR A 42 -1.17 -2.38 -6.26
CA TYR A 42 -0.88 -3.31 -5.19
C TYR A 42 -0.56 -4.70 -5.72
N LYS A 43 -1.28 -5.15 -6.75
CA LYS A 43 -0.96 -6.40 -7.44
C LYS A 43 0.46 -6.36 -8.05
N TRP A 44 0.89 -5.21 -8.57
CA TRP A 44 2.25 -5.03 -9.07
C TRP A 44 3.30 -5.02 -7.95
N CYS A 45 2.98 -4.43 -6.79
CA CYS A 45 3.88 -4.38 -5.64
C CYS A 45 4.29 -5.77 -5.19
N GLY A 46 3.35 -6.70 -5.01
CA GLY A 46 3.55 -8.02 -4.39
C GLY A 46 4.62 -8.94 -5.03
N PRO A 47 4.31 -10.19 -5.40
CA PRO A 47 5.34 -11.16 -5.81
C PRO A 47 6.10 -10.79 -7.11
N TYR A 48 5.69 -9.71 -7.78
CA TYR A 48 6.24 -9.31 -9.08
C TYR A 48 7.41 -8.31 -8.98
N ASN A 49 7.62 -7.63 -7.84
CA ASN A 49 8.71 -6.63 -7.70
C ASN A 49 9.33 -6.56 -6.30
N ASN A 50 9.42 -7.66 -5.56
CA ASN A 50 10.10 -7.73 -4.26
C ASN A 50 9.57 -6.77 -3.17
N CYS A 51 8.31 -6.31 -3.27
CA CYS A 51 7.66 -5.66 -2.15
C CYS A 51 7.25 -6.73 -1.13
N GLN A 52 7.94 -6.79 0.00
CA GLN A 52 7.69 -7.83 1.00
C GLN A 52 6.43 -7.57 1.82
N GLN A 53 6.09 -6.29 2.01
CA GLN A 53 4.92 -5.91 2.79
C GLN A 53 4.30 -4.62 2.30
N LEU A 54 2.97 -4.63 2.29
CA LEU A 54 2.15 -3.45 2.12
C LEU A 54 1.44 -3.10 3.43
N THR A 55 1.49 -1.83 3.81
CA THR A 55 0.76 -1.25 4.93
C THR A 55 -0.11 -0.10 4.41
N VAL A 56 -1.36 -0.02 4.85
CA VAL A 56 -2.30 1.03 4.43
C VAL A 56 -2.98 1.62 5.65
N CYS A 57 -2.82 2.93 5.83
CA CYS A 57 -3.59 3.70 6.78
C CYS A 57 -4.82 4.27 6.08
N CYS A 58 -5.99 3.78 6.45
CA CYS A 58 -7.28 4.22 5.92
C CYS A 58 -7.85 5.35 6.78
N SER A 59 -8.57 6.29 6.18
CA SER A 59 -9.23 7.36 6.95
C SER A 59 -10.54 6.91 7.61
N SER A 60 -11.08 5.74 7.22
CA SER A 60 -12.31 5.20 7.79
C SER A 60 -12.35 3.67 7.80
N THR A 61 -13.22 3.12 8.65
CA THR A 61 -13.48 1.68 8.75
C THR A 61 -14.11 1.10 7.47
N ILE A 62 -14.85 1.90 6.72
CA ILE A 62 -15.40 1.50 5.41
C ILE A 62 -14.25 1.21 4.44
N GLN A 63 -13.28 2.11 4.36
CA GLN A 63 -12.10 1.90 3.53
C GLN A 63 -11.31 0.67 3.97
N VAL A 64 -11.15 0.40 5.27
CA VAL A 64 -10.55 -0.85 5.76
C VAL A 64 -11.27 -2.08 5.22
N GLY A 65 -12.61 -2.06 5.21
CA GLY A 65 -13.42 -3.14 4.62
C GLY A 65 -13.18 -3.32 3.12
N MET A 66 -13.06 -2.23 2.36
CA MET A 66 -12.73 -2.27 0.93
C MET A 66 -11.33 -2.85 0.71
N MET A 67 -10.33 -2.41 1.49
CA MET A 67 -8.96 -2.87 1.37
C MET A 67 -8.78 -4.33 1.76
N ARG A 68 -9.53 -4.81 2.74
CA ARG A 68 -9.56 -6.23 3.12
C ARG A 68 -10.10 -7.10 1.98
N LYS A 69 -11.22 -6.70 1.38
CA LYS A 69 -11.76 -7.39 0.20
C LYS A 69 -10.77 -7.38 -0.98
N LEU A 70 -10.11 -6.26 -1.21
CA LEU A 70 -9.08 -6.16 -2.25
C LEU A 70 -7.92 -7.13 -1.97
N SER A 71 -7.42 -7.15 -0.74
CA SER A 71 -6.35 -8.06 -0.27
C SER A 71 -6.70 -9.53 -0.54
N GLU A 72 -7.92 -9.94 -0.22
CA GLU A 72 -8.44 -11.28 -0.50
C GLU A 72 -8.50 -11.57 -2.02
N GLN A 73 -8.94 -10.61 -2.83
CA GLN A 73 -9.05 -10.77 -4.29
C GLN A 73 -7.69 -10.89 -4.99
N ILE A 74 -6.68 -10.16 -4.52
CA ILE A 74 -5.34 -10.15 -5.15
C ILE A 74 -4.35 -11.11 -4.49
N GLY A 75 -4.71 -11.73 -3.37
CA GLY A 75 -3.85 -12.66 -2.63
C GLY A 75 -2.62 -12.00 -2.00
N LEU A 76 -2.68 -10.70 -1.70
CA LEU A 76 -1.59 -9.94 -1.09
C LEU A 76 -1.95 -9.60 0.36
N PRO A 77 -1.21 -10.07 1.38
CA PRO A 77 -1.41 -9.64 2.76
C PRO A 77 -1.15 -8.14 2.92
N ILE A 78 -2.12 -7.41 3.50
CA ILE A 78 -2.01 -5.96 3.75
C ILE A 78 -2.22 -5.69 5.24
N ASN A 79 -1.30 -4.95 5.86
CA ASN A 79 -1.51 -4.42 7.21
C ASN A 79 -2.43 -3.20 7.11
N LEU A 80 -3.56 -3.21 7.81
CA LEU A 80 -4.57 -2.16 7.73
C LEU A 80 -4.71 -1.46 9.07
N PHE A 81 -4.61 -0.13 9.04
CA PHE A 81 -4.78 0.73 10.20
C PHE A 81 -5.79 1.84 9.88
N THR A 82 -6.34 2.45 10.92
CA THR A 82 -7.15 3.68 10.81
C THR A 82 -6.51 4.87 11.51
N ASP A 83 -5.35 4.67 12.13
CA ASP A 83 -4.65 5.68 12.90
C ASP A 83 -3.21 5.85 12.39
N VAL A 84 -2.85 7.10 12.13
CA VAL A 84 -1.54 7.45 11.56
C VAL A 84 -0.42 7.21 12.58
N ALA A 85 -0.66 7.48 13.87
CA ALA A 85 0.36 7.27 14.90
C ALA A 85 0.66 5.77 15.05
N GLN A 86 -0.37 4.95 15.18
CA GLN A 86 -0.24 3.48 15.20
C GLN A 86 0.47 2.94 13.96
N THR A 87 0.15 3.48 12.78
CA THR A 87 0.84 3.09 11.53
C THR A 87 2.33 3.41 11.60
N LYS A 88 2.71 4.59 12.10
CA LYS A 88 4.11 5.01 12.24
C LYS A 88 4.86 4.20 13.28
N ASP A 89 4.21 3.88 14.41
CA ASP A 89 4.79 3.04 15.45
C ASP A 89 5.10 1.65 14.88
N PHE A 90 4.16 1.05 14.15
CA PHE A 90 4.37 -0.23 13.47
C PHE A 90 5.54 -0.20 12.49
N ILE A 91 5.65 0.85 11.66
CA ILE A 91 6.77 1.00 10.70
C ILE A 91 8.10 1.11 11.44
N SER A 92 8.12 1.87 12.54
CA SER A 92 9.32 2.10 13.34
C SER A 92 9.78 0.83 14.05
N GLU A 93 8.87 0.08 14.65
CA GLU A 93 9.12 -1.23 15.27
C GLU A 93 9.69 -2.24 14.27
N LYS A 94 9.27 -2.17 13.01
CA LYS A 94 9.76 -3.02 11.92
C LYS A 94 11.07 -2.55 11.30
N GLY A 95 11.52 -1.33 11.62
CA GLY A 95 12.73 -0.73 11.04
C GLY A 95 12.58 -0.30 9.57
N TRP A 96 11.35 -0.19 9.04
CA TRP A 96 11.11 0.08 7.61
C TRP A 96 11.28 1.55 7.20
N GLY A 97 11.62 2.44 8.13
CA GLY A 97 11.86 3.87 7.88
C GLY A 97 13.34 4.29 7.89
N ASN A 98 14.27 3.35 8.03
CA ASN A 98 15.71 3.64 8.20
C ASN A 98 16.54 3.17 6.99
N HIS A 99 16.23 3.60 5.77
CA HIS A 99 17.07 3.39 4.59
C HIS A 99 17.03 4.58 3.64
#